data_AF-A0A3P1XFE0-F1
#
_entry.id   AF-A0A3P1XFE0-F1
#
_cell.length_a   1.000
_cell.length_b   1.000
_cell.length_c   1.000
_cell.angle_alpha   90.00
_cell.angle_beta   90.00
_cell.angle_gamma   90.00
#
_symmetry.space_group_name_H-M   'P 1'
#
loop_
_entity.id
_entity.type
_entity.pdbx_description
1 polymer ?
#
loop_
_entity_poly.entity_id
_entity_poly.type
_entity_poly.pdbx_seq_one_letter_code
_entity_poly.pdbx_strand_id
1 'polypeptide(L)'
;MYLHLVPRILHHMKNKCTLMSVSVPELSLELKADSLVAMKPYPNKTYHVGMLKGRRALNGFLVKSPRTLAEFTMITLWEIDGFGEISHTVKTLVQDNDYDLVS
;
A
#
# COMPACT_ATOMS: atom_id res chain seq x y z
N MET A 1 -18.26 -2.52 1.56
CA MET A 1 -16.90 -2.30 2.10
C MET A 1 -15.88 -1.95 1.01
N TYR A 2 -15.22 -0.83 1.21
CA TYR A 2 -14.07 -0.30 0.50
C TYR A 2 -12.87 -0.33 1.45
N LEU A 3 -11.74 -0.78 0.94
CA LEU A 3 -10.47 -0.77 1.64
C LEU A 3 -9.59 0.30 1.02
N HIS A 4 -9.18 1.27 1.82
CA HIS A 4 -8.17 2.23 1.44
C HIS A 4 -6.81 1.69 1.85
N LEU A 5 -6.09 1.13 0.87
CA LEU A 5 -4.78 0.53 1.09
C LEU A 5 -3.70 1.58 0.94
N VAL A 6 -2.87 1.72 1.98
CA VAL A 6 -1.77 2.69 2.02
C VAL A 6 -0.43 1.95 2.21
N PRO A 7 0.14 1.38 1.14
CA PRO A 7 1.52 0.88 1.17
C PRO A 7 2.45 2.02 1.61
N ARG A 8 3.17 1.84 2.71
CA ARG A 8 4.07 2.87 3.22
C ARG A 8 5.38 2.28 3.73
N ILE A 9 6.46 3.02 3.52
CA ILE A 9 7.77 2.72 4.09
C ILE A 9 8.39 4.01 4.61
N LEU A 10 8.91 3.96 5.85
CA LEU A 10 9.68 5.06 6.43
C LEU A 10 11.14 4.88 6.02
N HIS A 11 11.67 5.82 5.25
CA HIS A 11 13.06 5.82 4.79
C HIS A 11 13.65 7.23 4.88
N HIS A 12 14.61 7.41 5.77
CA HIS A 12 15.21 8.72 6.04
C HIS A 12 16.27 9.13 5.00
N MET A 13 16.83 8.15 4.28
CA MET A 13 17.91 8.37 3.33
C MET A 13 17.35 8.78 1.96
N LYS A 14 18.21 9.34 1.09
CA LYS A 14 17.83 9.80 -0.25
C LYS A 14 17.77 8.69 -1.31
N ASN A 15 17.94 7.43 -0.92
CA ASN A 15 17.86 6.31 -1.86
C ASN A 15 16.47 6.26 -2.48
N LYS A 16 16.41 5.84 -3.75
CA LYS A 16 15.15 5.61 -4.42
C LYS A 16 14.47 4.40 -3.77
N CYS A 17 13.23 4.59 -3.34
CA CYS A 17 12.35 3.50 -2.92
C CYS A 17 11.39 3.20 -4.06
N THR A 18 11.38 1.96 -4.52
CA THR A 18 10.47 1.47 -5.56
C THR A 18 9.53 0.45 -4.94
N LEU A 19 8.22 0.63 -5.13
CA LEU A 19 7.24 -0.36 -4.71
C LEU A 19 7.12 -1.43 -5.79
N MET A 20 7.58 -2.64 -5.49
CA MET A 20 7.66 -3.75 -6.43
C MET A 20 6.34 -4.51 -6.53
N SER A 21 5.66 -4.71 -5.41
CA SER A 21 4.34 -5.33 -5.39
C SER A 21 3.50 -4.93 -4.17
N VAL A 22 2.19 -5.06 -4.34
CA VAL A 22 1.21 -5.02 -3.25
C VAL A 22 0.27 -6.20 -3.43
N SER A 23 0.06 -6.99 -2.38
CA SER A 23 -0.93 -8.06 -2.39
C SER A 23 -1.83 -8.02 -1.17
N VAL A 24 -3.08 -8.45 -1.38
CA VAL A 24 -4.05 -8.74 -0.33
C VAL A 24 -4.62 -10.13 -0.62
N PRO A 25 -4.06 -11.20 -0.03
CA PRO A 25 -4.44 -12.58 -0.34
C PRO A 25 -5.95 -12.85 -0.16
N GLU A 26 -6.57 -12.26 0.86
CA GLU A 26 -8.00 -12.45 1.16
C GLU A 26 -8.94 -11.91 0.06
N LEU A 27 -8.40 -11.06 -0.83
CA LEU A 27 -9.08 -10.50 -1.99
C LEU A 27 -8.58 -11.05 -3.33
N SER A 28 -7.61 -11.96 -3.31
CA SER A 28 -6.86 -12.37 -4.51
C SER A 28 -6.32 -11.17 -5.30
N LEU A 29 -5.97 -10.09 -4.58
CA LEU A 29 -5.45 -8.87 -5.17
C LEU A 29 -3.93 -8.98 -5.25
N GLU A 30 -3.38 -8.78 -6.43
CA GLU A 30 -1.94 -8.62 -6.66
C GLU A 30 -1.71 -7.50 -7.67
N LEU A 31 -0.90 -6.52 -7.27
CA LEU A 31 -0.45 -5.42 -8.13
C LEU A 31 1.07 -5.48 -8.22
N LYS A 32 1.59 -5.28 -9.43
CA LYS A 32 3.03 -5.31 -9.74
C LYS A 32 3.55 -3.91 -10.07
N ALA A 33 4.87 -3.79 -10.11
CA ALA A 33 5.60 -2.54 -10.30
C ALA A 33 5.18 -1.74 -11.55
N ASP A 34 4.68 -2.39 -12.59
CA ASP A 34 4.18 -1.76 -13.82
C ASP A 34 2.95 -0.86 -13.56
N SER A 35 2.10 -1.28 -12.63
CA SER A 35 0.86 -0.61 -12.21
C SER A 35 1.03 0.32 -11.02
N LEU A 36 2.20 0.31 -10.37
CA LEU A 36 2.48 1.00 -9.12
C LEU A 36 3.51 2.12 -9.28
N VAL A 37 3.45 3.09 -8.38
CA VAL A 37 4.48 4.13 -8.23
C VAL A 37 4.67 4.44 -6.76
N ALA A 38 5.92 4.61 -6.35
CA ALA A 38 6.28 5.11 -5.03
C ALA A 38 6.53 6.61 -5.11
N MET A 39 5.84 7.38 -4.25
CA MET A 39 6.00 8.83 -4.18
C MET A 39 6.15 9.31 -2.75
N LYS A 40 6.65 10.54 -2.61
CA LYS A 40 6.76 11.25 -1.34
C LYS A 40 5.72 12.37 -1.29
N PRO A 41 4.46 12.08 -0.88
CA PRO A 41 3.39 13.08 -0.91
C PRO A 41 3.61 14.23 0.07
N TYR A 42 4.41 14.02 1.11
CA TYR A 42 4.70 15.02 2.13
C TYR A 42 6.21 15.31 2.17
N PRO A 43 6.67 16.45 1.62
CA PRO A 43 8.11 16.75 1.53
C PRO A 43 8.82 16.75 2.89
N ASN A 44 8.12 17.18 3.94
CA ASN A 44 8.60 17.28 5.31
C ASN A 44 8.62 15.95 6.09
N LYS A 45 7.98 14.90 5.58
CA LYS A 45 7.97 13.58 6.22
C LYS A 45 8.99 12.67 5.55
N THR A 46 9.48 11.64 6.23
CA THR A 46 10.50 10.72 5.68
C THR A 46 9.91 9.39 5.25
N TYR A 47 8.63 9.35 4.85
CA TYR A 47 8.02 8.13 4.32
C TYR A 47 7.61 8.27 2.85
N HIS A 48 7.72 7.14 2.15
CA HIS A 48 7.22 6.93 0.79
C HIS A 48 5.88 6.21 0.87
N VAL A 49 5.01 6.50 -0.10
CA VAL A 49 3.69 5.89 -0.22
C VAL A 49 3.52 5.30 -1.62
N GLY A 50 2.95 4.10 -1.67
CA GLY A 50 2.54 3.43 -2.90
C GLY A 50 1.22 3.95 -3.45
N MET A 51 1.17 4.14 -4.76
CA MET A 51 -0.01 4.63 -5.48
C MET A 51 -0.15 3.87 -6.80
N LEU A 52 -1.34 3.93 -7.41
CA LEU A 52 -1.54 3.46 -8.78
C LEU A 52 -0.91 4.44 -9.78
N LYS A 53 -0.17 3.90 -10.75
CA LYS A 53 0.41 4.65 -11.86
C LYS A 53 -0.68 5.26 -12.74
N GLY A 54 -0.42 6.45 -13.30
CA GLY A 54 -1.35 7.13 -14.21
C GLY A 54 -2.54 7.84 -13.53
N ARG A 55 -2.61 7.83 -12.19
CA ARG A 55 -3.57 8.62 -11.42
C ARG A 55 -2.89 9.80 -10.74
N ARG A 56 -3.68 10.82 -10.35
CA ARG A 56 -3.18 11.92 -9.51
C ARG A 56 -2.51 11.34 -8.27
N ALA A 57 -1.40 11.93 -7.83
CA ALA A 57 -0.69 11.49 -6.63
C ALA A 57 -1.63 11.56 -5.41
N LEU A 58 -2.07 10.39 -4.93
CA LEU A 58 -3.00 10.20 -3.82
C LEU A 58 -2.36 9.25 -2.81
N ASN A 59 -2.58 9.49 -1.52
CA ASN A 59 -2.00 8.67 -0.46
C ASN A 59 -2.62 7.26 -0.44
N GLY A 60 -2.12 6.32 -1.26
CA GLY A 60 -2.67 4.96 -1.36
C GLY A 60 -3.65 4.80 -2.54
N PHE A 61 -4.47 3.76 -2.47
CA PHE A 61 -5.52 3.49 -3.45
C PHE A 61 -6.72 2.76 -2.82
N LEU A 62 -7.89 2.96 -3.42
CA LEU A 62 -9.15 2.39 -2.94
C LEU A 62 -9.46 1.08 -3.67
N VAL A 63 -9.79 0.03 -2.91
CA VAL A 63 -10.19 -1.28 -3.41
C VAL A 63 -11.63 -1.54 -2.97
N LYS A 64 -12.51 -1.87 -3.92
CA LYS A 64 -13.86 -2.32 -3.58
C LYS A 64 -13.81 -3.82 -3.29
N SER A 65 -14.13 -4.21 -2.07
CA SER A 65 -14.21 -5.63 -1.72
C SER A 65 -15.54 -6.23 -2.20
N PRO A 66 -15.56 -7.45 -2.75
CA PRO A 66 -16.81 -8.13 -3.12
C PRO A 66 -17.58 -8.64 -1.90
N ARG A 67 -16.96 -8.63 -0.71
CA ARG A 67 -17.52 -9.14 0.56
C ARG A 67 -17.03 -8.32 1.75
N THR A 68 -17.73 -8.41 2.88
CA THR A 68 -17.20 -7.88 4.14
C THR A 68 -16.05 -8.76 4.62
N LEU A 69 -14.98 -8.14 5.12
CA LEU A 69 -13.84 -8.86 5.70
C LEU A 69 -13.71 -8.47 7.17
N ALA A 70 -13.66 -9.47 8.06
CA ALA A 70 -13.35 -9.24 9.48
C ALA A 70 -11.85 -9.00 9.71
N GLU A 71 -11.01 -9.48 8.80
CA GLU A 71 -9.58 -9.19 8.77
C GLU A 71 -9.04 -9.29 7.34
N PHE A 72 -7.95 -8.59 7.08
CA PHE A 72 -7.20 -8.73 5.82
C PHE A 72 -5.71 -8.42 6.05
N THR A 73 -4.88 -8.90 5.14
CA THR A 73 -3.42 -8.74 5.23
C THR A 73 -2.91 -8.05 3.98
N MET A 74 -2.30 -6.87 4.15
CA MET A 74 -1.58 -6.20 3.08
C MET A 74 -0.10 -6.55 3.15
N ILE A 75 0.42 -7.17 2.09
CA ILE A 75 1.85 -7.49 1.94
C ILE A 75 2.40 -6.59 0.85
N THR A 76 3.49 -5.90 1.13
CA THR A 76 4.13 -4.98 0.17
C THR A 76 5.62 -5.29 0.08
N LEU A 77 6.14 -5.36 -1.15
CA LEU A 77 7.56 -5.56 -1.41
C LEU A 77 8.17 -4.27 -1.95
N TRP A 78 9.22 -3.79 -1.31
CA TRP A 78 9.93 -2.57 -1.65
C TRP A 78 11.35 -2.89 -2.06
N GLU A 79 11.82 -2.33 -3.17
CA GLU A 79 13.24 -2.29 -3.53
C GLU A 79 13.80 -0.93 -3.10
N ILE A 80 14.85 -0.93 -2.28
CA ILE A 80 15.56 0.28 -1.90
C ILE A 80 16.97 0.22 -2.48
N ASP A 81 17.30 1.21 -3.33
CA ASP A 81 18.62 1.31 -3.97
C ASP A 81 19.74 1.24 -2.90
N GLY A 82 20.56 0.19 -2.96
CA GLY A 82 21.69 -0.04 -2.05
C GLY A 82 21.37 -0.79 -0.76
N PHE A 83 20.11 -1.16 -0.52
CA PHE A 83 19.68 -1.96 0.64
C PHE A 83 18.95 -3.26 0.22
N GLY A 84 18.47 -3.34 -1.02
CA GLY A 84 17.79 -4.52 -1.57
C GLY A 84 16.30 -4.53 -1.29
N GLU A 85 15.73 -5.73 -1.37
CA GLU A 85 14.30 -5.97 -1.18
C GLU A 85 13.89 -6.04 0.30
N ILE A 86 12.81 -5.34 0.65
CA ILE A 86 12.21 -5.30 1.98
C ILE A 86 10.73 -5.62 1.87
N SER A 87 10.28 -6.62 2.62
CA SER A 87 8.86 -6.97 2.72
C SER A 87 8.24 -6.37 3.97
N HIS A 88 7.09 -5.71 3.81
CA HIS A 88 6.24 -5.21 4.89
C HIS A 88 4.90 -5.94 4.87
N THR A 89 4.53 -6.55 5.99
CA THR A 89 3.23 -7.22 6.19
C THR A 89 2.44 -6.47 7.25
N VAL A 90 1.24 -6.02 6.89
CA VAL A 90 0.30 -5.36 7.79
C VAL A 90 -0.97 -6.19 7.85
N LYS A 91 -1.27 -6.75 9.03
CA LYS A 91 -2.53 -7.43 9.30
C LYS A 91 -3.49 -6.43 9.96
N THR A 92 -4.67 -6.28 9.38
CA THR A 92 -5.73 -5.39 9.85
C THR A 92 -6.92 -6.21 10.32
N LEU A 93 -7.38 -5.96 11.54
CA LEU A 93 -8.63 -6.51 12.07
C LEU A 93 -9.71 -5.43 11.95
N VAL A 94 -10.83 -5.77 11.31
CA VAL A 94 -11.94 -4.86 11.04
C VAL A 94 -13.03 -5.10 12.07
N GLN A 95 -13.33 -4.08 12.87
CA GLN A 95 -14.43 -4.08 13.83
C GLN A 95 -15.62 -3.23 13.38
N ASP A 96 -15.46 -2.50 12.27
CA ASP A 96 -16.50 -1.68 11.69
C ASP A 96 -17.51 -2.56 10.94
N ASN A 97 -18.75 -2.58 11.45
CA ASN A 97 -19.87 -3.29 10.86
C ASN A 97 -20.95 -2.32 10.32
N ASP A 98 -20.76 -1.01 10.54
CA ASP A 98 -21.77 0.00 10.29
C ASP A 98 -21.45 0.85 9.06
N TYR A 99 -20.16 1.05 8.77
CA TYR A 99 -19.71 1.85 7.63
C TYR A 99 -18.99 1.03 6.57
N ASP A 100 -19.01 1.59 5.36
CA ASP A 100 -18.51 0.93 4.17
C ASP A 100 -17.03 1.19 3.89
N LEU A 101 -16.28 1.95 4.71
CA LEU A 101 -14.89 2.33 4.41
C LEU A 101 -13.93 2.01 5.57
N VAL A 102 -12.89 1.23 5.28
CA VAL A 102 -11.76 0.94 6.18
C VAL A 102 -10.47 1.48 5.55
N SER A 103 -9.58 2.10 6.34
CA SER A 103 -8.31 2.69 5.88
C SER A 103 -7.12 2.35 6.77
#